data_AF-A0A927KVU9-F1
#
_entry.id   AF-A0A927KVU9-F1
#
_cell.length_a   1.000
_cell.length_b   1.000
_cell.length_c   1.000
_cell.angle_alpha   90.00
_cell.angle_beta   90.00
_cell.angle_gamma   90.00
#
_symmetry.space_group_name_H-M   'P 1'
#
loop_
_entity.id
_entity.type
_entity.pdbx_description
1 polymer ?
#
loop_
_entity_poly.entity_id
_entity_poly.type
_entity_poly.pdbx_seq_one_letter_code
_entity_poly.pdbx_strand_id
1 'polypeptide(L)'
;MKVVFVGPSFPDIGKLSDVEIRPPACQGDVMRAMRDGATAIGLIDGQFEFVAPVWHKELLFALSQNIGVFGAASMGALRAAECAAFGMIGVGKIFDDYAGGRRDDDGDVALLHGPAELAYMPLTIPIVNVDATLARAENLGVLTAADCLDISRAARDIFFKERSWTRIAEVAGFDAIVLRNIIKQAWVDQKRLDAVALLELIRRPVAAPSAKTWTFNEISVWRSLFRAEDGEQVR
;
A
#
# COMPACT_ATOMS: atom_id res chain seq x y z
N MET A 1 -3.77 8.32 -19.73
CA MET A 1 -4.29 7.02 -19.24
C MET A 1 -4.14 6.95 -17.72
N LYS A 2 -4.96 6.20 -16.97
CA LYS A 2 -4.80 6.03 -15.52
C LYS A 2 -4.26 4.63 -15.24
N VAL A 3 -3.23 4.53 -14.42
CA VAL A 3 -2.57 3.26 -14.08
C VAL A 3 -2.62 3.06 -12.56
N VAL A 4 -2.97 1.88 -12.09
CA VAL A 4 -2.96 1.54 -10.65
C VAL A 4 -2.21 0.24 -10.41
N PHE A 5 -1.22 0.29 -9.51
CA PHE A 5 -0.43 -0.86 -9.08
C PHE A 5 -1.04 -1.48 -7.82
N VAL A 6 -1.48 -2.74 -7.91
CA VAL A 6 -2.22 -3.42 -6.84
C VAL A 6 -1.95 -4.92 -6.87
N GLY A 7 -1.99 -5.56 -5.70
CA GLY A 7 -1.99 -7.01 -5.57
C GLY A 7 -2.71 -7.42 -4.29
N PRO A 8 -1.99 -7.80 -3.22
CA PRO A 8 -2.60 -8.44 -2.06
C PRO A 8 -3.61 -7.57 -1.30
N SER A 9 -3.58 -6.25 -1.46
CA SER A 9 -4.57 -5.37 -0.82
C SER A 9 -5.93 -5.41 -1.51
N PHE A 10 -6.01 -5.83 -2.79
CA PHE A 10 -7.26 -5.98 -3.52
C PHE A 10 -7.12 -7.00 -4.68
N PRO A 11 -6.91 -8.31 -4.38
CA PRO A 11 -6.52 -9.33 -5.36
C PRO A 11 -7.60 -9.66 -6.41
N ASP A 12 -8.86 -9.39 -6.12
CA ASP A 12 -10.05 -9.69 -6.93
C ASP A 12 -10.67 -8.45 -7.60
N ILE A 13 -9.90 -7.36 -7.74
CA ILE A 13 -10.34 -6.08 -8.33
C ILE A 13 -10.95 -6.20 -9.74
N GLY A 14 -10.58 -7.24 -10.50
CA GLY A 14 -11.06 -7.44 -11.87
C GLY A 14 -10.58 -6.36 -12.84
N LYS A 15 -11.16 -6.33 -14.04
CA LYS A 15 -10.85 -5.34 -15.07
C LYS A 15 -11.72 -4.09 -14.90
N LEU A 16 -11.10 -2.92 -15.00
CA LEU A 16 -11.78 -1.62 -15.06
C LEU A 16 -11.59 -1.01 -16.45
N SER A 17 -12.62 -0.38 -17.00
CA SER A 17 -12.59 0.19 -18.35
C SER A 17 -11.78 1.48 -18.46
N ASP A 18 -11.60 2.19 -17.36
CA ASP A 18 -11.03 3.54 -17.30
C ASP A 18 -9.71 3.60 -16.51
N VAL A 19 -9.27 2.47 -15.97
CA VAL A 19 -8.03 2.32 -15.20
C VAL A 19 -7.33 1.04 -15.62
N GLU A 20 -6.07 1.16 -16.02
CA GLU A 20 -5.20 0.02 -16.26
C GLU A 20 -4.68 -0.51 -14.91
N ILE A 21 -5.03 -1.76 -14.61
CA ILE A 21 -4.56 -2.44 -13.40
C ILE A 21 -3.23 -3.16 -13.71
N ARG A 22 -2.20 -2.84 -12.93
CA ARG A 22 -0.87 -3.45 -13.01
C ARG A 22 -0.55 -4.21 -11.71
N PRO A 23 0.39 -5.18 -11.76
CA PRO A 23 0.93 -5.86 -10.58
C PRO A 23 1.42 -4.92 -9.47
N PRO A 24 1.73 -5.40 -8.26
CA PRO A 24 2.41 -4.60 -7.25
C PRO A 24 3.73 -4.02 -7.80
N ALA A 25 3.94 -2.72 -7.60
CA ALA A 25 5.05 -1.99 -8.20
C ALA A 25 6.42 -2.41 -7.62
N CYS A 26 7.42 -2.55 -8.48
CA CYS A 26 8.83 -2.57 -8.12
C CYS A 26 9.57 -1.38 -8.76
N GLN A 27 10.86 -1.24 -8.48
CA GLN A 27 11.69 -0.19 -9.08
C GLN A 27 11.60 -0.25 -10.62
N GLY A 28 11.35 0.90 -11.25
CA GLY A 28 11.22 1.07 -12.69
C GLY A 28 9.78 1.00 -13.21
N ASP A 29 8.84 0.44 -12.45
CA ASP A 29 7.44 0.30 -12.91
C ASP A 29 6.74 1.65 -13.10
N VAL A 30 6.99 2.60 -12.20
CA VAL A 30 6.42 3.94 -12.30
C VAL A 30 6.95 4.63 -13.55
N MET A 31 8.26 4.51 -13.83
CA MET A 31 8.86 5.05 -15.05
C MET A 31 8.28 4.42 -16.32
N ARG A 32 8.06 3.10 -16.33
CA ARG A 32 7.38 2.41 -17.44
C ARG A 32 5.96 2.96 -17.65
N ALA A 33 5.16 3.09 -16.60
CA ALA A 33 3.81 3.65 -16.70
C ALA A 33 3.81 5.08 -17.27
N MET A 34 4.79 5.91 -16.90
CA MET A 34 4.95 7.25 -17.48
C MET A 34 5.24 7.20 -18.98
N ARG A 35 6.17 6.33 -19.41
CA ARG A 35 6.50 6.12 -20.84
C ARG A 35 5.30 5.61 -21.63
N ASP A 36 4.44 4.81 -21.01
CA ASP A 36 3.20 4.31 -21.59
C ASP A 36 2.07 5.37 -21.66
N GLY A 37 2.33 6.61 -21.22
CA GLY A 37 1.36 7.72 -21.29
C GLY A 37 0.41 7.80 -20.09
N ALA A 38 0.83 7.32 -18.92
CA ALA A 38 0.10 7.55 -17.68
C ALA A 38 -0.01 9.06 -17.38
N THR A 39 -1.23 9.51 -17.18
CA THR A 39 -1.58 10.88 -16.74
C THR A 39 -1.96 10.90 -15.26
N ALA A 40 -2.26 9.74 -14.68
CA ALA A 40 -2.39 9.54 -13.25
C ALA A 40 -1.90 8.14 -12.87
N ILE A 41 -1.23 8.03 -11.73
CA ILE A 41 -0.65 6.80 -11.19
C ILE A 41 -1.16 6.60 -9.78
N GLY A 42 -1.79 5.45 -9.51
CA GLY A 42 -2.15 5.00 -8.17
C GLY A 42 -1.20 3.91 -7.70
N LEU A 43 -0.63 4.08 -6.52
CA LEU A 43 0.19 3.07 -5.87
C LEU A 43 -0.58 2.52 -4.67
N ILE A 44 -1.01 1.26 -4.76
CA ILE A 44 -1.62 0.55 -3.63
C ILE A 44 -0.54 -0.36 -3.04
N ASP A 45 -0.07 -1.34 -3.82
CA ASP A 45 0.92 -2.32 -3.39
C ASP A 45 2.26 -2.16 -4.12
N GLY A 46 3.34 -2.48 -3.41
CA GLY A 46 4.67 -2.63 -3.97
C GLY A 46 5.31 -3.95 -3.53
N GLN A 47 6.25 -4.45 -4.32
CA GLN A 47 7.04 -5.64 -4.00
C GLN A 47 8.27 -5.24 -3.19
N PHE A 48 8.75 -6.14 -2.32
CA PHE A 48 9.95 -5.95 -1.52
C PHE A 48 10.67 -7.29 -1.29
N GLU A 49 11.74 -7.27 -0.51
CA GLU A 49 12.61 -8.42 -0.19
C GLU A 49 13.45 -8.93 -1.35
N PHE A 50 12.85 -9.54 -2.37
CA PHE A 50 13.59 -10.16 -3.48
C PHE A 50 13.84 -9.20 -4.66
N VAL A 51 13.16 -8.06 -4.65
CA VAL A 51 13.28 -7.00 -5.66
C VAL A 51 13.40 -5.65 -4.98
N ALA A 52 14.04 -4.71 -5.67
CA ALA A 52 14.08 -3.33 -5.21
C ALA A 52 12.65 -2.76 -5.16
N PRO A 53 12.19 -2.26 -4.01
CA PRO A 53 10.87 -1.67 -3.89
C PRO A 53 10.76 -0.40 -4.73
N VAL A 54 9.52 0.01 -5.03
CA VAL A 54 9.27 1.26 -5.75
C VAL A 54 10.01 2.41 -5.08
N TRP A 55 10.81 3.13 -5.86
CA TRP A 55 11.68 4.17 -5.33
C TRP A 55 10.92 5.48 -5.26
N HIS A 56 10.95 6.16 -4.10
CA HIS A 56 10.32 7.47 -3.94
C HIS A 56 10.76 8.48 -5.01
N LYS A 57 12.00 8.40 -5.54
CA LYS A 57 12.47 9.27 -6.63
C LYS A 57 11.65 9.11 -7.91
N GLU A 58 11.13 7.93 -8.22
CA GLU A 58 10.27 7.73 -9.39
C GLU A 58 8.93 8.45 -9.23
N LEU A 59 8.37 8.41 -8.02
CA LEU A 59 7.13 9.11 -7.68
C LEU A 59 7.34 10.63 -7.73
N LEU A 60 8.44 11.13 -7.17
CA LEU A 60 8.83 12.53 -7.29
C LEU A 60 9.03 12.93 -8.75
N PHE A 61 9.68 12.09 -9.56
CA PHE A 61 9.84 12.39 -10.98
C PHE A 61 8.49 12.48 -11.70
N ALA A 62 7.57 11.54 -11.47
CA ALA A 62 6.21 11.59 -12.01
C ALA A 62 5.50 12.90 -11.63
N LEU A 63 5.54 13.29 -10.36
CA LEU A 63 5.01 14.58 -9.89
C LEU A 63 5.68 15.76 -10.61
N SER A 64 7.00 15.71 -10.80
CA SER A 64 7.76 16.73 -11.53
C SER A 64 7.35 16.87 -13.00
N GLN A 65 6.71 15.84 -13.58
CA GLN A 65 6.13 15.85 -14.93
C GLN A 65 4.63 16.22 -14.96
N ASN A 66 4.07 16.69 -13.82
CA ASN A 66 2.64 17.05 -13.66
C ASN A 66 1.69 15.84 -13.76
N ILE A 67 2.19 14.63 -13.52
CA ILE A 67 1.36 13.43 -13.42
C ILE A 67 0.77 13.37 -12.02
N GLY A 68 -0.54 13.14 -11.91
CA GLY A 68 -1.20 12.95 -10.61
C GLY A 68 -0.76 11.63 -9.98
N VAL A 69 -0.17 11.66 -8.79
CA VAL A 69 0.28 10.46 -8.08
C VAL A 69 -0.50 10.29 -6.79
N PHE A 70 -1.08 9.11 -6.60
CA PHE A 70 -1.92 8.74 -5.47
C PHE A 70 -1.32 7.55 -4.72
N GLY A 71 -1.45 7.48 -3.40
CA GLY A 71 -0.98 6.33 -2.62
C GLY A 71 -1.90 5.94 -1.47
N ALA A 72 -2.09 4.64 -1.25
CA ALA A 72 -2.97 4.09 -0.21
C ALA A 72 -2.55 2.68 0.26
N ALA A 73 -3.21 2.21 1.31
CA ALA A 73 -3.26 0.83 1.82
C ALA A 73 -1.96 0.15 2.30
N SER A 74 -0.94 0.07 1.46
CA SER A 74 0.26 -0.72 1.70
C SER A 74 1.49 0.17 1.58
N MET A 75 2.50 -0.26 0.82
CA MET A 75 3.62 0.57 0.41
C MET A 75 3.19 1.90 -0.23
N GLY A 76 2.02 1.95 -0.88
CA GLY A 76 1.43 3.18 -1.38
C GLY A 76 1.19 4.25 -0.31
N ALA A 77 0.67 3.86 0.86
CA ALA A 77 0.43 4.78 1.97
C ALA A 77 1.74 5.33 2.54
N LEU A 78 2.76 4.47 2.71
CA LEU A 78 4.11 4.86 3.15
C LEU A 78 4.70 5.92 2.21
N ARG A 79 4.73 5.62 0.92
CA ARG A 79 5.26 6.54 -0.09
C ARG A 79 4.46 7.83 -0.19
N ALA A 80 3.15 7.78 -0.03
CA ALA A 80 2.32 8.97 0.04
C ALA A 80 2.70 9.86 1.24
N ALA A 81 2.90 9.28 2.43
CA ALA A 81 3.31 10.03 3.62
C ALA A 81 4.67 10.71 3.41
N GLU A 82 5.65 10.01 2.83
CA GLU A 82 6.97 10.56 2.48
C GLU A 82 6.89 11.67 1.41
N CYS A 83 6.00 11.51 0.41
CA CYS A 83 5.94 12.37 -0.76
C CYS A 83 4.84 13.45 -0.70
N ALA A 84 4.06 13.51 0.38
CA ALA A 84 2.92 14.43 0.53
C ALA A 84 3.35 15.90 0.37
N ALA A 85 4.48 16.28 0.96
CA ALA A 85 5.03 17.64 0.85
C ALA A 85 5.39 18.04 -0.60
N PHE A 86 5.52 17.07 -1.50
CA PHE A 86 5.85 17.28 -2.91
C PHE A 86 4.63 17.18 -3.84
N GLY A 87 3.44 16.92 -3.29
CA GLY A 87 2.17 16.88 -4.02
C GLY A 87 1.62 15.48 -4.31
N MET A 88 2.20 14.41 -3.73
CA MET A 88 1.56 13.09 -3.77
C MET A 88 0.28 13.11 -2.92
N ILE A 89 -0.80 12.55 -3.44
CA ILE A 89 -2.10 12.51 -2.76
C ILE A 89 -2.21 11.19 -1.99
N GLY A 90 -2.14 11.27 -0.67
CA GLY A 90 -2.42 10.13 0.19
C GLY A 90 -3.91 9.90 0.38
N VAL A 91 -4.31 8.63 0.48
CA VAL A 91 -5.71 8.22 0.59
C VAL A 91 -5.88 7.14 1.65
N GLY A 92 -6.89 7.32 2.50
CA GLY A 92 -7.35 6.30 3.44
C GLY A 92 -6.66 6.36 4.79
N LYS A 93 -7.14 5.50 5.70
CA LYS A 93 -6.76 5.54 7.11
C LYS A 93 -5.28 5.21 7.33
N ILE A 94 -4.72 4.31 6.54
CA ILE A 94 -3.33 3.87 6.70
C ILE A 94 -2.39 5.02 6.32
N PHE A 95 -2.70 5.77 5.26
CA PHE A 95 -1.98 7.00 4.94
C PHE A 95 -2.08 8.02 6.08
N ASP A 96 -3.29 8.29 6.57
CA ASP A 96 -3.50 9.26 7.66
C ASP A 96 -2.75 8.87 8.94
N ASP A 97 -2.62 7.56 9.21
CA ASP A 97 -1.87 7.03 10.34
C ASP A 97 -0.36 7.27 10.19
N TYR A 98 0.23 7.04 9.01
CA TYR A 98 1.65 7.34 8.75
C TYR A 98 1.93 8.86 8.70
N ALA A 99 1.11 9.61 7.95
CA ALA A 99 1.27 11.06 7.84
C ALA A 99 1.09 11.78 9.19
N GLY A 100 0.24 11.23 10.07
CA GLY A 100 0.03 11.73 11.43
C GLY A 100 1.00 11.17 12.48
N GLY A 101 1.95 10.30 12.10
CA GLY A 101 2.91 9.70 13.02
C GLY A 101 2.31 8.71 14.02
N ARG A 102 1.10 8.21 13.78
CA ARG A 102 0.49 7.12 14.58
C ARG A 102 1.08 5.75 14.23
N ARG A 103 1.72 5.66 13.06
CA ARG A 103 2.48 4.51 12.56
C ARG A 103 3.79 5.01 11.94
N ASP A 104 4.85 4.25 12.10
CA ASP A 104 6.19 4.55 11.57
C ASP A 104 6.95 3.29 11.10
N ASP A 105 6.52 2.09 11.47
CA ASP A 105 7.11 0.83 11.04
C ASP A 105 6.54 0.34 9.69
N ASP A 106 7.40 0.22 8.67
CA ASP A 106 7.04 -0.36 7.36
C ASP A 106 6.41 -1.77 7.48
N GLY A 107 6.78 -2.52 8.53
CA GLY A 107 6.26 -3.84 8.87
C GLY A 107 4.77 -3.85 9.20
N ASP A 108 4.16 -2.70 9.51
CA ASP A 108 2.75 -2.62 9.86
C ASP A 108 1.83 -3.02 8.69
N VAL A 109 2.27 -2.73 7.45
CA VAL A 109 1.52 -3.06 6.23
C VAL A 109 1.99 -4.33 5.53
N ALA A 110 3.10 -4.91 6.00
CA ALA A 110 3.74 -6.08 5.41
C ALA A 110 2.94 -7.36 5.64
N LEU A 111 2.89 -8.19 4.61
CA LEU A 111 2.32 -9.53 4.63
C LEU A 111 3.01 -10.40 3.57
N LEU A 112 3.02 -11.71 3.79
CA LEU A 112 3.32 -12.71 2.78
C LEU A 112 2.10 -12.95 1.88
N HIS A 113 2.31 -13.00 0.57
CA HIS A 113 1.28 -13.27 -0.44
C HIS A 113 1.73 -14.33 -1.46
N GLY A 114 0.77 -14.93 -2.15
CA GLY A 114 1.02 -15.85 -3.26
C GLY A 114 1.60 -15.14 -4.49
N PRO A 115 2.04 -15.91 -5.50
CA PRO A 115 2.57 -15.34 -6.73
C PRO A 115 1.44 -14.80 -7.65
N ALA A 116 1.81 -14.28 -8.81
CA ALA A 116 0.88 -13.64 -9.76
C ALA A 116 -0.21 -14.60 -10.25
N GLU A 117 0.10 -15.89 -10.39
CA GLU A 117 -0.81 -16.95 -10.83
C GLU A 117 -1.95 -17.17 -9.83
N LEU A 118 -1.76 -16.77 -8.57
CA LEU A 118 -2.77 -16.78 -7.50
C LEU A 118 -3.28 -15.37 -7.19
N ALA A 119 -3.15 -14.44 -8.14
CA ALA A 119 -3.58 -13.04 -8.02
C ALA A 119 -3.03 -12.33 -6.78
N TYR A 120 -1.82 -12.70 -6.34
CA TYR A 120 -1.21 -12.16 -5.12
C TYR A 120 -2.04 -12.35 -3.86
N MET A 121 -2.79 -13.46 -3.75
CA MET A 121 -3.63 -13.74 -2.59
C MET A 121 -2.83 -13.63 -1.27
N PRO A 122 -3.29 -12.86 -0.27
CA PRO A 122 -2.61 -12.74 1.01
C PRO A 122 -2.61 -14.10 1.75
N LEU A 123 -1.43 -14.54 2.19
CA LEU A 123 -1.22 -15.79 2.93
C LEU A 123 -1.13 -15.55 4.44
N THR A 124 -0.87 -14.31 4.84
CA THR A 124 -0.73 -13.85 6.23
C THR A 124 -1.46 -12.52 6.39
N ILE A 125 -1.57 -12.05 7.63
CA ILE A 125 -2.36 -10.87 7.98
C ILE A 125 -1.42 -9.71 8.33
N PRO A 126 -1.60 -8.51 7.75
CA PRO A 126 -0.85 -7.31 8.13
C PRO A 126 -1.40 -6.72 9.44
N ILE A 127 -0.57 -6.05 10.24
CA ILE A 127 -0.99 -5.59 11.57
C ILE A 127 -2.06 -4.49 11.47
N VAL A 128 -2.07 -3.69 10.41
CA VAL A 128 -3.12 -2.70 10.16
C VAL A 128 -4.52 -3.32 10.10
N ASN A 129 -4.66 -4.55 9.57
CA ASN A 129 -5.92 -5.27 9.54
C ASN A 129 -6.25 -5.90 10.90
N VAL A 130 -5.21 -6.31 11.67
CA VAL A 130 -5.39 -6.75 13.06
C VAL A 130 -5.95 -5.60 13.90
N ASP A 131 -5.29 -4.44 13.90
CA ASP A 131 -5.70 -3.27 14.68
C ASP A 131 -7.12 -2.81 14.31
N ALA A 132 -7.44 -2.75 13.01
CA ALA A 132 -8.78 -2.36 12.56
C ALA A 132 -9.85 -3.35 13.01
N THR A 133 -9.54 -4.65 12.98
CA THR A 133 -10.45 -5.70 13.44
C THR A 133 -10.65 -5.66 14.96
N LEU A 134 -9.59 -5.44 15.73
CA LEU A 134 -9.67 -5.31 17.20
C LEU A 134 -10.46 -4.06 17.61
N ALA A 135 -10.21 -2.92 16.97
CA ALA A 135 -10.99 -1.71 17.19
C ALA A 135 -12.48 -1.91 16.89
N ARG A 136 -12.81 -2.66 15.82
CA ARG A 136 -14.20 -3.01 15.50
C ARG A 136 -14.80 -3.94 16.55
N ALA A 137 -14.06 -4.95 17.01
CA ALA A 137 -14.50 -5.90 18.01
C ALA A 137 -14.76 -5.24 19.38
N GLU A 138 -13.90 -4.33 19.80
CA GLU A 138 -14.08 -3.53 21.03
C GLU A 138 -15.33 -2.65 20.94
N ASN A 139 -15.51 -1.95 19.82
CA ASN A 139 -16.70 -1.11 19.59
C ASN A 139 -18.01 -1.91 19.56
N LEU A 140 -17.97 -3.18 19.16
CA LEU A 140 -19.11 -4.09 19.21
C LEU A 140 -19.31 -4.73 20.59
N GLY A 141 -18.38 -4.52 21.54
CA GLY A 141 -18.41 -5.11 22.87
C GLY A 141 -18.14 -6.61 22.91
N VAL A 142 -17.58 -7.19 21.83
CA VAL A 142 -17.26 -8.63 21.76
C VAL A 142 -15.84 -8.95 22.23
N LEU A 143 -14.99 -7.93 22.39
CA LEU A 143 -13.70 -7.99 23.10
C LEU A 143 -13.63 -6.85 24.11
N THR A 144 -12.98 -7.11 25.24
CA THR A 144 -12.63 -6.04 26.18
C THR A 144 -11.39 -5.30 25.71
N ALA A 145 -11.16 -4.09 26.24
CA ALA A 145 -9.92 -3.36 25.98
C ALA A 145 -8.65 -4.15 26.40
N ALA A 146 -8.75 -4.96 27.45
CA ALA A 146 -7.66 -5.82 27.91
C ALA A 146 -7.37 -6.94 26.89
N ASP A 147 -8.40 -7.63 26.40
CA ASP A 147 -8.24 -8.65 25.36
C ASP A 147 -7.62 -8.07 24.10
N CYS A 148 -8.10 -6.90 23.65
CA CYS A 148 -7.55 -6.21 22.49
C CYS A 148 -6.07 -5.88 22.65
N LEU A 149 -5.65 -5.43 23.84
CA LEU A 149 -4.26 -5.12 24.13
C LEU A 149 -3.38 -6.37 24.06
N ASP A 150 -3.80 -7.47 24.69
CA ASP A 150 -3.03 -8.71 24.73
C ASP A 150 -2.94 -9.37 23.33
N ILE A 151 -4.04 -9.38 22.57
CA ILE A 151 -4.06 -9.87 21.20
C ILE A 151 -3.18 -8.99 20.29
N SER A 152 -3.22 -7.66 20.44
CA SER A 152 -2.39 -6.74 19.64
C SER A 152 -0.90 -6.96 19.92
N ARG A 153 -0.50 -7.11 21.19
CA ARG A 153 0.88 -7.42 21.59
C ARG A 153 1.35 -8.73 20.95
N ALA A 154 0.58 -9.80 21.12
CA ALA A 154 0.88 -11.11 20.52
C ALA A 154 1.04 -11.01 18.99
N ALA A 155 0.18 -10.25 18.32
CA ALA A 155 0.26 -10.07 16.88
C ALA A 155 1.50 -9.31 16.40
N ARG A 156 2.02 -8.38 17.21
CA ARG A 156 3.25 -7.63 16.94
C ARG A 156 4.52 -8.42 17.21
N ASP A 157 4.48 -9.34 18.16
CA ASP A 157 5.60 -10.25 18.45
C ASP A 157 5.80 -11.32 17.37
N ILE A 158 4.80 -11.53 16.51
CA ILE A 158 4.87 -12.48 15.39
C ILE A 158 5.41 -11.78 14.13
N PHE A 159 6.48 -12.33 13.57
CA PHE A 159 7.02 -11.89 12.29
C PHE A 159 5.96 -11.96 11.19
N PHE A 160 5.89 -10.95 10.32
CA PHE A 160 4.76 -10.76 9.40
C PHE A 160 4.50 -11.98 8.48
N LYS A 161 5.53 -12.77 8.16
CA LYS A 161 5.42 -13.98 7.32
C LYS A 161 4.75 -15.18 8.01
N GLU A 162 4.56 -15.10 9.31
CA GLU A 162 3.95 -16.16 10.12
C GLU A 162 2.62 -15.69 10.74
N ARG A 163 2.26 -14.41 10.56
CA ARG A 163 1.11 -13.80 11.23
C ARG A 163 -0.20 -14.35 10.68
N SER A 164 -0.89 -15.13 11.52
CA SER A 164 -2.24 -15.64 11.28
C SER A 164 -3.07 -15.53 12.56
N TRP A 165 -4.40 -15.46 12.46
CA TRP A 165 -5.26 -15.41 13.64
C TRP A 165 -5.08 -16.61 14.57
N THR A 166 -4.80 -17.80 14.01
CA THR A 166 -4.49 -19.00 14.79
C THR A 166 -3.21 -18.82 15.60
N ARG A 167 -2.14 -18.31 14.97
CA ARG A 167 -0.86 -18.06 15.65
C ARG A 167 -0.98 -16.94 16.69
N ILE A 168 -1.74 -15.90 16.37
CA ILE A 168 -2.04 -14.81 17.31
C ILE A 168 -2.76 -15.34 18.55
N ALA A 169 -3.79 -16.17 18.37
CA ALA A 169 -4.52 -16.79 19.49
C ALA A 169 -3.60 -17.62 20.39
N GLU A 170 -2.73 -18.43 19.79
CA GLU A 170 -1.76 -19.26 20.50
C GLU A 170 -0.80 -18.41 21.35
N VAL A 171 -0.20 -17.37 20.76
CA VAL A 171 0.76 -16.50 21.47
C VAL A 171 0.07 -15.65 22.54
N ALA A 172 -1.18 -15.21 22.30
CA ALA A 172 -1.97 -14.46 23.26
C ALA A 172 -2.53 -15.34 24.40
N GLY A 173 -2.43 -16.67 24.30
CA GLY A 173 -3.12 -17.58 25.23
C GLY A 173 -4.65 -17.47 25.15
N PHE A 174 -5.18 -17.00 24.02
CA PHE A 174 -6.61 -16.77 23.80
C PHE A 174 -7.24 -17.98 23.11
N ASP A 175 -8.50 -18.32 23.46
CA ASP A 175 -9.17 -19.46 22.82
C ASP A 175 -9.36 -19.23 21.31
N ALA A 176 -8.75 -20.09 20.50
CA ALA A 176 -8.73 -19.94 19.04
C ALA A 176 -10.12 -20.05 18.40
N ILE A 177 -11.04 -20.82 18.98
CA ILE A 177 -12.41 -20.98 18.46
C ILE A 177 -13.21 -19.72 18.75
N VAL A 178 -13.09 -19.17 19.96
CA VAL A 178 -13.70 -17.90 20.36
C VAL A 178 -13.17 -16.77 19.49
N LEU A 179 -11.85 -16.63 19.36
CA LEU A 179 -11.27 -15.58 18.51
C LEU A 179 -11.76 -15.71 17.07
N ARG A 180 -11.75 -16.91 16.49
CA ARG A 180 -12.25 -17.13 15.13
C ARG A 180 -13.70 -16.66 14.95
N ASN A 181 -14.57 -16.88 15.93
CA ASN A 181 -15.96 -16.44 15.87
C ASN A 181 -16.11 -14.93 16.00
N ILE A 182 -15.27 -14.29 16.81
CA ILE A 182 -15.18 -12.83 16.92
C ILE A 182 -14.71 -12.22 15.60
N ILE A 183 -13.63 -12.76 15.01
CA ILE A 183 -13.09 -12.29 13.73
C ILE A 183 -14.15 -12.39 12.61
N LYS A 184 -14.92 -13.48 12.54
CA LYS A 184 -16.01 -13.58 11.55
C LYS A 184 -17.04 -12.44 11.63
N GLN A 185 -17.24 -11.87 12.81
CA GLN A 185 -18.20 -10.78 13.04
C GLN A 185 -17.57 -9.39 12.91
N ALA A 186 -16.30 -9.26 13.30
CA ALA A 186 -15.62 -7.98 13.44
C ALA A 186 -14.53 -7.72 12.38
N TRP A 187 -14.26 -8.65 11.47
CA TRP A 187 -13.18 -8.53 10.48
C TRP A 187 -13.26 -7.22 9.68
N VAL A 188 -12.14 -6.50 9.67
CA VAL A 188 -11.95 -5.31 8.84
C VAL A 188 -10.68 -5.49 8.01
N ASP A 189 -10.87 -5.52 6.69
CA ASP A 189 -9.77 -5.45 5.73
C ASP A 189 -9.46 -3.99 5.41
N GLN A 190 -8.69 -3.34 6.29
CA GLN A 190 -8.38 -1.92 6.16
C GLN A 190 -7.58 -1.63 4.88
N LYS A 191 -6.68 -2.53 4.47
CA LYS A 191 -5.94 -2.39 3.21
C LYS A 191 -6.89 -2.38 2.01
N ARG A 192 -7.90 -3.25 1.99
CA ARG A 192 -8.92 -3.22 0.92
C ARG A 192 -9.76 -1.93 0.96
N LEU A 193 -10.19 -1.47 2.13
CA LEU A 193 -10.97 -0.23 2.24
C LEU A 193 -10.20 0.97 1.67
N ASP A 194 -8.92 1.10 2.00
CA ASP A 194 -8.05 2.16 1.50
C ASP A 194 -7.79 2.02 -0.01
N ALA A 195 -7.61 0.78 -0.50
CA ALA A 195 -7.46 0.49 -1.92
C ALA A 195 -8.70 0.91 -2.74
N VAL A 196 -9.90 0.58 -2.25
CA VAL A 196 -11.17 0.99 -2.85
C VAL A 196 -11.29 2.52 -2.88
N ALA A 197 -10.98 3.20 -1.78
CA ALA A 197 -11.02 4.66 -1.71
C ALA A 197 -10.07 5.32 -2.73
N LEU A 198 -8.86 4.77 -2.93
CA LEU A 198 -7.95 5.25 -3.96
C LEU A 198 -8.52 5.09 -5.37
N LEU A 199 -9.11 3.92 -5.67
CA LEU A 199 -9.73 3.65 -6.98
C LEU A 199 -10.90 4.59 -7.26
N GLU A 200 -11.73 4.88 -6.26
CA GLU A 200 -12.82 5.85 -6.40
C GLU A 200 -12.29 7.26 -6.66
N LEU A 201 -11.21 7.66 -6.00
CA LEU A 201 -10.62 8.99 -6.15
C LEU A 201 -9.92 9.15 -7.50
N ILE A 202 -9.06 8.21 -7.89
CA ILE A 202 -8.24 8.34 -9.10
C ILE A 202 -9.10 8.40 -10.37
N ARG A 203 -10.31 7.80 -10.35
CA ARG A 203 -11.27 7.83 -11.46
C ARG A 203 -11.90 9.21 -11.68
N ARG A 204 -11.89 10.09 -10.68
CA ARG A 204 -12.38 11.47 -10.83
C ARG A 204 -11.44 12.30 -11.73
N PRO A 205 -11.91 13.41 -12.30
CA PRO A 205 -11.04 14.40 -12.92
C PRO A 205 -10.12 14.96 -11.84
N VAL A 206 -8.81 14.86 -12.05
CA VAL A 206 -7.83 15.45 -11.13
C VAL A 206 -7.65 16.90 -11.54
N ALA A 207 -7.80 17.83 -10.58
CA ALA A 207 -7.51 19.23 -10.83
C ALA A 207 -6.05 19.39 -11.28
N ALA A 208 -5.77 20.39 -12.12
CA ALA A 208 -4.40 20.68 -12.52
C ALA A 208 -3.53 20.86 -11.25
N PRO A 209 -2.33 20.26 -11.19
CA PRO A 209 -1.46 20.41 -10.04
C PRO A 209 -1.24 21.91 -9.75
N SER A 210 -1.24 22.30 -8.47
CA SER A 210 -0.86 23.65 -8.08
C SER A 210 0.55 23.97 -8.54
N ALA A 211 0.87 25.27 -8.70
CA ALA A 211 2.22 25.71 -9.03
C ALA A 211 3.26 25.03 -8.11
N LYS A 212 4.24 24.35 -8.71
CA LYS A 212 5.26 23.61 -7.97
C LYS A 212 6.13 24.57 -7.19
N THR A 213 6.30 24.30 -5.90
CA THR A 213 7.21 25.02 -4.99
C THR A 213 8.59 24.37 -4.90
N TRP A 214 8.81 23.28 -5.62
CA TRP A 214 10.01 22.46 -5.53
C TRP A 214 10.48 21.99 -6.91
N THR A 215 11.76 21.63 -7.01
CA THR A 215 12.40 21.14 -8.25
C THR A 215 12.95 19.74 -8.00
N PHE A 216 12.75 18.84 -8.95
CA PHE A 216 13.33 17.50 -8.89
C PHE A 216 14.84 17.56 -9.08
N ASN A 217 15.58 16.95 -8.13
CA ASN A 217 17.02 16.83 -8.23
C ASN A 217 17.41 15.43 -8.77
N GLU A 218 17.88 15.42 -10.02
CA GLU A 218 18.47 14.26 -10.68
C GLU A 218 19.87 13.95 -10.11
N ILE A 219 19.91 13.00 -9.18
CA ILE A 219 21.17 12.47 -8.64
C ILE A 219 21.87 11.52 -9.64
N SER A 220 23.15 11.24 -9.45
CA SER A 220 23.95 10.39 -10.35
C SER A 220 23.33 9.01 -10.59
N VAL A 221 22.85 8.34 -9.54
CA VAL A 221 22.18 7.03 -9.61
C VAL A 221 20.92 7.10 -10.49
N TRP A 222 20.14 8.18 -10.39
CA TRP A 222 18.95 8.40 -11.21
C TRP A 222 19.30 8.45 -12.70
N ARG A 223 20.32 9.23 -13.06
CA ARG A 223 20.77 9.36 -14.45
C ARG A 223 21.26 8.02 -15.00
N SER A 224 22.01 7.26 -14.20
CA SER A 224 22.52 5.95 -14.62
C SER A 224 21.40 4.95 -14.92
N LEU A 225 20.32 4.97 -14.15
CA LEU A 225 19.22 4.00 -14.29
C LEU A 225 18.25 4.37 -15.42
N PHE A 226 17.96 5.66 -15.62
CA PHE A 226 16.85 6.06 -16.49
C PHE A 226 17.21 6.93 -17.69
N ARG A 227 18.46 7.45 -17.80
CA ARG A 227 18.93 8.14 -19.02
C ARG A 227 19.77 7.26 -19.94
N ALA A 228 20.38 6.19 -19.44
CA ALA A 228 21.21 5.30 -20.26
C ALA A 228 20.40 4.57 -21.36
N GLU A 229 19.09 4.39 -21.15
CA GLU A 229 18.19 3.74 -22.13
C GLU A 229 17.74 4.68 -23.27
N ASP A 230 17.85 6.00 -23.12
CA ASP A 230 17.53 6.98 -24.18
C ASP A 230 18.71 7.19 -25.16
N GLY A 231 19.83 6.48 -24.95
CA GLY A 231 21.11 6.70 -25.64
C GLY A 231 21.42 5.78 -26.83
N GLU A 232 20.63 4.73 -27.11
CA GLU A 232 20.81 3.87 -28.30
C GLU A 232 19.79 4.19 -29.40
N GLN A 233 19.84 5.42 -29.90
CA GLN A 233 19.46 5.75 -31.27
C GLN A 233 20.53 6.65 -31.89
N VAL A 234 21.73 6.11 -32.09
CA VAL A 234 22.71 6.69 -33.02
C VAL A 234 23.47 5.57 -33.74
N ARG A 235 22.85 5.00 -34.78
CA ARG A 235 23.36 4.89 -36.17
C ARG A 235 22.48 3.98 -37.01
#